data_AF-A0A962RY13-F1
#
_entry.id   AF-A0A962RY13-F1
#
_cell.length_a   1.000
_cell.length_b   1.000
_cell.length_c   1.000
_cell.angle_alpha   90.00
_cell.angle_beta   90.00
_cell.angle_gamma   90.00
#
_symmetry.space_group_name_H-M   'P 1'
#
loop_
_entity.id
_entity.type
_entity.pdbx_description
1 polymer ?
#
loop_
_entity_poly.entity_id
_entity_poly.type
_entity_poly.pdbx_seq_one_letter_code
_entity_poly.pdbx_strand_id
1 'polypeptide(L)'
;MAEMQFDLSGRKGLAALTAVVILVALRAATLGATDDPALHAAIRAHLLNDVGANVAATLENLDPADPAGVAQVLEAADAGAIALHEVRVSKPLLAVGSGTEAIVHCDYSLPGAPRQSAWWRFRDQAIGGWRYLGRSSAFSYYLNFL
;
A
#
# COMPACT_ATOMS: atom_id res chain seq x y z
N MET A 1 39.72 -8.73 -14.65
CA MET A 1 38.49 -8.05 -14.19
C MET A 1 38.92 -6.76 -13.55
N ALA A 2 38.50 -5.61 -14.08
CA ALA A 2 38.86 -4.32 -13.51
C ALA A 2 38.03 -4.09 -12.24
N GLU A 3 38.69 -4.16 -11.09
CA GLU A 3 38.11 -3.77 -9.81
C GLU A 3 38.08 -2.23 -9.77
N MET A 4 36.89 -1.64 -9.94
CA MET A 4 36.71 -0.19 -9.78
C MET A 4 36.87 0.15 -8.30
N GLN A 5 38.10 0.45 -7.88
CA GLN A 5 38.35 1.12 -6.60
C GLN A 5 37.89 2.57 -6.73
N PHE A 6 36.71 2.87 -6.18
CA PHE A 6 36.25 4.24 -6.00
C PHE A 6 37.13 4.91 -4.93
N ASP A 7 38.18 5.59 -5.38
CA ASP A 7 39.00 6.45 -4.53
C ASP A 7 38.17 7.70 -4.16
N LEU A 8 37.46 7.60 -3.05
CA LEU A 8 36.68 8.68 -2.44
C LEU A 8 37.61 9.62 -1.65
N SER A 9 38.60 10.23 -2.32
CA SER A 9 39.46 11.24 -1.69
C SER A 9 39.10 12.67 -2.12
N GLY A 10 38.94 13.57 -1.14
CA GLY A 10 38.76 15.02 -1.33
C GLY A 10 37.33 15.52 -1.59
N ARG A 11 37.20 16.65 -2.31
CA ARG A 11 35.93 17.38 -2.58
C ARG A 11 34.86 16.53 -3.28
N LYS A 12 35.26 15.49 -4.02
CA LYS A 12 34.34 14.56 -4.68
C LYS A 12 33.62 13.64 -3.68
N GLY A 13 34.31 13.20 -2.63
CA GLY A 13 33.70 12.45 -1.53
C GLY A 13 32.67 13.30 -0.76
N LEU A 14 32.99 14.58 -0.52
CA LEU A 14 32.07 15.51 0.12
C LEU A 14 30.82 15.80 -0.74
N ALA A 15 31.00 16.00 -2.04
CA ALA A 15 29.88 16.20 -2.97
C ALA A 15 28.99 14.96 -3.05
N ALA A 16 29.58 13.76 -3.12
CA ALA A 16 28.83 12.50 -3.11
C ALA A 16 28.03 12.32 -1.80
N LEU A 17 28.65 12.58 -0.65
CA LEU A 17 27.97 12.54 0.65
C LEU A 17 26.80 13.53 0.71
N THR A 18 27.02 14.75 0.21
CA THR A 18 25.98 15.79 0.18
C THR A 18 24.79 15.38 -0.68
N ALA A 19 25.06 14.80 -1.86
CA ALA A 19 24.00 14.28 -2.73
C ALA A 19 23.21 13.15 -2.05
N VAL A 20 23.88 12.24 -1.34
CA VAL A 20 23.22 11.18 -0.57
C VAL A 20 22.32 11.76 0.53
N VAL A 21 22.80 12.74 1.29
CA VAL A 21 22.00 13.39 2.35
C VAL A 21 20.77 14.08 1.77
N ILE A 22 20.91 14.79 0.65
CA ILE A 22 19.78 15.43 -0.05
C ILE A 22 18.76 14.40 -0.51
N LEU A 23 19.21 13.29 -1.11
CA LEU A 23 18.32 12.21 -1.54
C LEU A 23 17.57 11.57 -0.36
N VAL A 24 18.24 11.35 0.77
CA VAL A 24 17.61 10.83 1.99
C VAL A 24 16.59 11.83 2.56
N ALA A 25 16.91 13.12 2.57
CA ALA A 25 15.99 14.16 3.04
C ALA A 25 14.74 14.27 2.15
N LEU A 26 14.92 14.29 0.82
CA LEU A 26 13.81 14.24 -0.15
C LEU A 26 12.98 12.97 0.00
N ARG A 27 13.62 11.84 0.34
CA ARG A 27 12.92 10.59 0.61
C ARG A 27 12.05 10.67 1.86
N ALA A 28 12.61 11.19 2.95
CA ALA A 28 11.85 11.40 4.18
C ALA A 28 10.64 12.33 3.95
N ALA A 29 10.77 13.33 3.07
CA ALA A 29 9.68 14.22 2.71
C ALA A 29 8.61 13.61 1.78
N THR A 30 8.95 12.59 0.99
CA THR A 30 8.01 11.93 0.06
C THR A 30 7.35 10.68 0.64
N LEU A 31 7.85 10.18 1.76
CA LEU A 31 7.16 9.21 2.61
C LEU A 31 6.11 9.95 3.45
N GLY A 32 4.85 9.83 3.06
CA GLY A 32 3.79 10.60 3.72
C GLY A 32 2.43 9.94 3.62
N ALA A 33 1.52 10.43 4.47
CA ALA A 33 0.10 10.23 4.26
C ALA A 33 -0.25 10.78 2.88
N THR A 34 -0.97 10.00 2.09
CA THR A 34 -1.52 10.47 0.82
C THR A 34 -2.95 10.89 1.09
N ASP A 35 -3.38 12.04 0.59
CA ASP A 35 -4.81 12.41 0.58
C ASP A 35 -5.44 12.14 -0.78
N ASP A 36 -4.83 11.27 -1.58
CA ASP A 36 -5.33 10.91 -2.91
C ASP A 36 -6.66 10.13 -2.80
N PRO A 37 -7.80 10.72 -3.17
CA PRO A 37 -9.11 10.08 -3.01
C PRO A 37 -9.29 8.88 -3.96
N ALA A 38 -8.64 8.91 -5.13
CA ALA A 38 -8.71 7.81 -6.09
C ALA A 38 -7.95 6.58 -5.56
N LEU A 39 -6.83 6.79 -4.88
CA LEU A 39 -6.11 5.69 -4.23
C LEU A 39 -6.91 5.10 -3.06
N HIS A 40 -7.54 5.93 -2.24
CA HIS A 40 -8.42 5.46 -1.17
C HIS A 40 -9.59 4.63 -1.71
N ALA A 41 -10.21 5.08 -2.81
CA ALA A 41 -11.26 4.32 -3.47
C ALA A 41 -10.75 2.97 -3.98
N ALA A 42 -9.56 2.91 -4.57
CA ALA A 42 -8.94 1.66 -5.02
C ALA A 42 -8.62 0.70 -3.87
N ILE A 43 -8.12 1.23 -2.73
CA ILE A 43 -7.87 0.44 -1.52
C ILE A 43 -9.19 -0.13 -0.98
N ARG A 44 -10.24 0.69 -0.88
CA ARG A 44 -11.56 0.23 -0.43
C ARG A 44 -12.13 -0.84 -1.36
N ALA A 45 -12.02 -0.65 -2.68
CA ALA A 45 -12.47 -1.64 -3.65
C ALA A 45 -11.74 -2.98 -3.49
N HIS A 46 -10.43 -2.95 -3.25
CA HIS A 46 -9.67 -4.16 -2.97
C HIS A 46 -10.15 -4.86 -1.68
N LEU A 47 -10.32 -4.11 -0.59
CA LEU A 47 -10.81 -4.65 0.68
C LEU A 47 -12.23 -5.20 0.58
N LEU A 48 -13.10 -4.56 -0.20
CA LEU A 48 -14.45 -5.05 -0.46
C LEU A 48 -14.44 -6.38 -1.21
N ASN A 49 -13.51 -6.56 -2.15
CA ASN A 49 -13.35 -7.83 -2.83
C ASN A 49 -12.92 -8.94 -1.85
N ASP A 50 -12.02 -8.64 -0.91
CA ASP A 50 -11.60 -9.59 0.13
C ASP A 50 -12.74 -9.91 1.10
N VAL A 51 -13.54 -8.91 1.50
CA VAL A 51 -14.76 -9.11 2.30
C VAL A 51 -15.75 -9.99 1.54
N GLY A 52 -16.01 -9.71 0.26
CA GLY A 52 -16.91 -10.50 -0.57
C GLY A 52 -16.47 -11.96 -0.68
N ALA A 53 -15.16 -12.21 -0.84
CA ALA A 53 -14.62 -13.57 -0.86
C ALA A 53 -14.85 -14.31 0.48
N ASN A 54 -14.62 -13.63 1.62
CA ASN A 54 -14.85 -14.21 2.94
C ASN A 54 -16.33 -14.46 3.23
N VAL A 55 -17.20 -13.52 2.84
CA VAL A 55 -18.66 -13.66 2.95
C VAL A 55 -19.15 -14.83 2.10
N ALA A 56 -18.68 -14.96 0.86
CA ALA A 56 -19.03 -16.09 0.00
C ALA A 56 -18.64 -17.44 0.62
N ALA A 57 -17.40 -17.55 1.12
CA ALA A 57 -16.94 -18.76 1.80
C ALA A 57 -17.73 -19.07 3.09
N THR A 58 -18.19 -18.03 3.80
CA THR A 58 -19.01 -18.21 5.00
C THR A 58 -20.44 -18.62 4.64
N LEU A 59 -21.02 -18.04 3.59
CA LEU A 59 -22.34 -18.41 3.05
C LEU A 59 -22.41 -19.86 2.60
N GLU A 60 -21.35 -20.39 1.98
CA GLU A 60 -21.28 -21.80 1.55
C GLU A 60 -21.41 -22.78 2.72
N ASN A 61 -21.01 -22.36 3.93
CA ASN A 61 -21.04 -23.19 5.14
C ASN A 61 -22.16 -22.79 6.11
N LEU A 62 -23.01 -21.83 5.74
CA LEU A 62 -24.04 -21.28 6.61
C LEU A 62 -25.26 -22.20 6.64
N ASP A 63 -25.74 -22.52 7.84
CA ASP A 63 -27.07 -23.11 8.03
C ASP A 63 -28.12 -21.99 7.98
N PRO A 64 -29.04 -21.96 6.99
CA PRO A 64 -30.08 -20.94 6.92
C PRO A 64 -31.06 -20.97 8.10
N ALA A 65 -31.12 -22.08 8.85
CA ALA A 65 -31.91 -22.21 10.05
C ALA A 65 -31.24 -21.62 11.30
N ASP A 66 -29.98 -21.18 11.21
CA ASP A 66 -29.27 -20.47 12.27
C ASP A 66 -29.37 -18.94 12.09
N PRO A 67 -30.33 -18.27 12.76
CA PRO A 67 -30.49 -16.82 12.64
C PRO A 67 -29.28 -16.03 13.16
N ALA A 68 -28.48 -16.60 14.07
CA ALA A 68 -27.27 -15.94 14.56
C ALA A 68 -26.16 -15.96 13.51
N GLY A 69 -25.99 -17.08 12.80
CA GLY A 69 -25.07 -17.19 11.67
C GLY A 69 -25.44 -16.25 10.52
N VAL A 70 -26.73 -16.15 10.18
CA VAL A 70 -27.23 -15.22 9.15
C VAL A 70 -26.93 -13.76 9.52
N ALA A 71 -27.14 -13.38 10.78
CA ALA A 71 -26.85 -12.03 11.26
C ALA A 71 -25.36 -11.68 11.17
N GLN A 72 -24.46 -12.62 11.54
CA GLN A 72 -23.02 -12.41 11.44
C GLN A 72 -22.55 -12.23 9.99
N VAL A 73 -23.11 -12.99 9.05
CA VAL A 73 -22.77 -12.84 7.63
C VAL A 73 -23.25 -11.50 7.07
N LEU A 74 -24.45 -11.06 7.46
CA LEU A 74 -24.97 -9.75 7.06
C LEU A 74 -24.11 -8.60 7.61
N GLU A 75 -23.67 -8.70 8.87
CA GLU A 75 -22.75 -7.73 9.47
C GLU A 75 -21.38 -7.74 8.79
N ALA A 76 -20.85 -8.92 8.47
CA ALA A 76 -19.59 -9.06 7.74
C ALA A 76 -19.67 -8.52 6.30
N ALA A 77 -20.85 -8.55 5.68
CA ALA A 77 -21.09 -8.04 4.34
C ALA A 77 -21.26 -6.51 4.29
N ASP A 78 -21.33 -5.82 5.43
CA ASP A 78 -21.46 -4.37 5.46
C ASP A 78 -20.17 -3.68 4.99
N ALA A 79 -20.19 -3.25 3.73
CA ALA A 79 -19.16 -2.45 3.09
C ALA A 79 -18.79 -1.17 3.87
N GLY A 80 -19.76 -0.60 4.60
CA GLY A 80 -19.60 0.60 5.41
C GLY A 80 -18.77 0.36 6.67
N ALA A 81 -18.66 -0.88 7.12
CA ALA A 81 -17.92 -1.24 8.33
C ALA A 81 -16.40 -1.42 8.11
N ILE A 82 -15.89 -1.26 6.87
CA ILE A 82 -14.45 -1.21 6.58
C ILE A 82 -13.87 0.14 7.06
N ALA A 83 -13.09 0.09 8.14
CA ALA A 83 -12.38 1.25 8.65
C ALA A 83 -10.93 1.28 8.15
N LEU A 84 -10.57 2.38 7.49
CA LEU A 84 -9.19 2.71 7.16
C LEU A 84 -8.66 3.65 8.24
N HIS A 85 -7.64 3.22 8.98
CA HIS A 85 -7.06 3.98 10.09
C HIS A 85 -5.91 4.84 9.63
N GLU A 86 -5.04 4.29 8.78
CA GLU A 86 -3.86 4.98 8.27
C GLU A 86 -3.52 4.49 6.87
N VAL A 87 -3.23 5.42 5.97
CA VAL A 87 -2.76 5.12 4.62
C VAL A 87 -1.51 5.94 4.35
N ARG A 88 -0.36 5.28 4.22
CA ARG A 88 0.90 5.91 3.83
C ARG A 88 1.36 5.38 2.50
N VAL A 89 1.94 6.24 1.68
CA VAL A 89 2.39 5.86 0.35
C VAL A 89 3.86 6.13 0.17
N SER A 90 4.50 5.21 -0.53
CA SER A 90 5.89 5.27 -0.93
C SER A 90 5.94 5.25 -2.46
N LYS A 91 6.27 6.40 -3.05
CA LYS A 91 6.47 6.55 -4.50
C LYS A 91 7.98 6.68 -4.82
N PRO A 92 8.46 6.25 -6.00
CA PRO A 92 9.83 6.49 -6.43
C PRO A 92 10.08 7.99 -6.60
N LEU A 93 11.26 8.49 -6.20
CA LEU A 93 11.59 9.92 -6.23
C LEU A 93 11.61 10.51 -7.65
N LEU A 94 11.94 9.68 -8.64
CA LEU A 94 12.06 10.07 -10.05
C LEU A 94 10.83 9.68 -10.87
N ALA A 95 9.76 9.23 -10.22
CA ALA A 95 8.52 8.89 -10.92
C ALA A 95 7.79 10.17 -11.36
N VAL A 96 8.03 10.56 -12.61
CA VAL A 96 7.35 11.68 -13.27
C VAL A 96 6.40 11.12 -14.32
N GLY A 97 5.09 11.13 -14.04
CA GLY A 97 4.05 10.75 -15.00
C GLY A 97 3.08 9.67 -14.52
N SER A 98 2.13 9.34 -15.40
CA SER A 98 1.21 8.21 -15.24
C SER A 98 1.97 6.87 -15.42
N GLY A 99 1.48 5.79 -14.80
CA GLY A 99 2.18 4.50 -14.78
C GLY A 99 3.04 4.28 -13.54
N THR A 100 3.05 5.22 -12.60
CA THR A 100 3.86 5.15 -11.39
C THR A 100 3.40 4.02 -10.47
N GLU A 101 4.29 3.09 -10.16
CA GLU A 101 4.08 2.11 -9.10
C GLU A 101 4.33 2.76 -7.72
N ALA A 102 3.43 2.49 -6.79
CA ALA A 102 3.51 2.96 -5.43
C ALA A 102 3.28 1.80 -4.47
N ILE A 103 4.02 1.81 -3.36
CA ILE A 103 3.81 0.87 -2.27
C ILE A 103 3.00 1.59 -1.19
N VAL A 104 1.85 1.02 -0.88
CA VAL A 104 0.91 1.54 0.11
C VAL A 104 1.06 0.72 1.36
N HIS A 105 1.35 1.39 2.47
CA HIS A 105 1.15 0.86 3.81
C HIS A 105 -0.24 1.27 4.28
N CYS A 106 -1.08 0.29 4.62
CA CYS A 106 -2.44 0.52 5.04
C CYS A 106 -2.70 -0.19 6.36
N ASP A 107 -3.17 0.57 7.35
CA ASP A 107 -3.77 0.03 8.56
C ASP A 107 -5.29 0.07 8.41
N TYR A 108 -5.93 -1.09 8.52
CA TYR A 108 -7.37 -1.23 8.34
C TYR A 108 -7.96 -2.22 9.34
N SER A 109 -9.28 -2.18 9.51
CA SER A 109 -10.03 -3.24 10.18
C SER A 109 -11.24 -3.62 9.33
N LEU A 110 -11.42 -4.92 9.17
CA LEU A 110 -12.62 -5.49 8.56
C LEU A 110 -13.73 -5.60 9.62
N PRO A 111 -15.00 -5.72 9.21
CA PRO A 111 -16.11 -5.90 10.15
C PRO A 111 -15.85 -7.11 11.06
N GLY A 112 -15.94 -6.91 12.38
CA GLY A 112 -15.70 -7.97 13.38
C GLY A 112 -14.24 -8.43 13.53
N ALA A 113 -13.28 -7.83 12.82
CA ALA A 113 -11.87 -8.23 12.85
C ALA A 113 -10.98 -7.20 13.58
N PRO A 114 -9.87 -7.63 14.22
CA PRO A 114 -8.90 -6.70 14.80
C PRO A 114 -8.24 -5.85 13.71
N ARG A 115 -7.61 -4.74 14.12
CA ARG A 115 -6.78 -3.91 13.24
C ARG A 115 -5.64 -4.73 12.65
N GLN A 116 -5.41 -4.58 11.35
CA GLN A 116 -4.38 -5.24 10.58
C GLN A 116 -3.58 -4.20 9.80
N SER A 117 -2.31 -4.52 9.57
CA SER A 117 -1.40 -3.71 8.75
C SER A 117 -0.99 -4.53 7.53
N ALA A 118 -1.09 -3.93 6.35
CA ALA A 118 -0.67 -4.57 5.11
C ALA A 118 0.15 -3.62 4.23
N TRP A 119 1.03 -4.22 3.45
CA TRP A 119 1.74 -3.54 2.38
C TRP A 119 1.24 -4.06 1.04
N TRP A 120 0.79 -3.15 0.20
CA TRP A 120 0.27 -3.45 -1.13
C TRP A 120 0.99 -2.63 -2.17
N ARG A 121 1.04 -3.17 -3.39
CA ARG A 121 1.54 -2.46 -4.55
C ARG A 121 0.37 -2.02 -5.40
N PHE A 122 0.35 -0.72 -5.72
CA PHE A 122 -0.59 -0.13 -6.64
C PHE A 122 0.15 0.52 -7.79
N ARG A 123 -0.48 0.61 -8.95
CA ARG A 123 0.04 1.36 -10.09
C ARG A 123 -1.01 2.34 -10.56
N ASP A 124 -0.62 3.59 -10.68
CA ASP A 124 -1.47 4.61 -11.27
C ASP A 124 -1.52 4.44 -12.79
N GLN A 125 -2.71 4.43 -13.37
CA GLN A 125 -2.91 4.37 -14.82
C GLN A 125 -3.62 5.64 -15.29
N ALA A 126 -3.14 6.20 -16.41
CA ALA A 126 -3.73 7.41 -17.00
C ALA A 126 -5.24 7.26 -17.29
N ILE A 127 -5.69 6.04 -17.53
CA ILE A 127 -7.09 5.68 -17.75
C ILE A 127 -7.43 4.57 -16.75
N GLY A 128 -8.42 4.81 -15.89
CA GLY A 128 -8.87 3.84 -14.88
C GLY A 128 -8.27 4.01 -13.47
N GLY A 129 -7.30 4.93 -13.29
CA GLY A 129 -6.77 5.30 -11.98
C GLY A 129 -5.88 4.24 -11.34
N TRP A 130 -5.90 4.16 -10.02
CA TRP A 130 -5.06 3.26 -9.24
C TRP A 130 -5.52 1.80 -9.33
N ARG A 131 -4.57 0.91 -9.64
CA ARG A 131 -4.84 -0.52 -9.80
C ARG A 131 -3.96 -1.35 -8.87
N TYR A 132 -4.58 -2.25 -8.12
CA TYR A 132 -3.89 -3.21 -7.26
C TYR A 132 -3.06 -4.18 -8.12
N LEU A 133 -1.79 -4.37 -7.75
CA LEU A 133 -0.86 -5.30 -8.42
C LEU A 133 -0.51 -6.52 -7.57
N GLY A 134 -0.56 -6.41 -6.25
CA GLY A 134 -0.21 -7.51 -5.35
C GLY A 134 0.26 -7.08 -3.96
N ARG A 135 0.53 -8.07 -3.10
CA ARG A 135 1.15 -7.82 -1.79
C ARG A 135 2.60 -7.38 -1.94
N SER A 136 3.04 -6.55 -1.01
CA SER A 136 4.40 -6.07 -0.89
C SER A 136 4.90 -6.28 0.55
N SER A 137 6.04 -5.68 0.88
CA SER A 137 6.67 -5.79 2.19
C SER A 137 7.12 -4.41 2.69
N ALA A 138 7.33 -4.29 4.00
CA ALA A 138 7.94 -3.11 4.60
C ALA A 138 9.30 -2.79 3.96
N PHE A 139 10.09 -3.82 3.64
CA PHE A 139 11.40 -3.63 3.00
C PHE A 139 11.27 -2.95 1.64
N SER A 140 10.36 -3.43 0.79
CA SER A 140 10.06 -2.80 -0.49
C SER A 140 9.54 -1.36 -0.31
N TYR A 141 8.70 -1.13 0.70
CA TYR A 141 8.18 0.21 1.02
C TYR A 141 9.31 1.22 1.27
N TYR A 142 10.31 0.86 2.07
CA TYR A 142 11.45 1.74 2.35
C TYR A 142 12.43 1.84 1.17
N LEU A 143 12.66 0.74 0.45
CA LEU A 143 13.61 0.68 -0.67
C LEU A 143 13.05 1.12 -2.04
N ASN A 144 11.84 1.69 -2.08
CA ASN A 144 11.25 2.20 -3.32
C ASN A 144 11.95 3.50 -3.78
N PHE A 145 13.17 3.38 -4.30
CA PHE A 145 14.04 4.49 -4.71
C PHE A 145 14.10 4.69 -6.23
N LEU A 146 13.78 3.64 -7.01
CA LEU A 146 13.92 3.57 -8.46
C LEU A 146 12.57 3.27 -9.13
#